data_AF-A0A9X7Z794-F1
#
_entry.id   AF-A0A9X7Z794-F1
#
_cell.length_a   1.000
_cell.length_b   1.000
_cell.length_c   1.000
_cell.angle_alpha   90.00
_cell.angle_beta   90.00
_cell.angle_gamma   90.00
#
_symmetry.space_group_name_H-M   'P 1'
#
loop_
_entity.id
_entity.type
_entity.pdbx_description
1 polymer ?
#
loop_
_entity_poly.entity_id
_entity_poly.type
_entity_poly.pdbx_seq_one_letter_code
_entity_poly.pdbx_strand_id
1 'polypeptide(L)'
;MSLDTTMDNKDLEQAVQILEFPTFAAKATKFIGKPMELALDALPNSVKNKLGEYTEVCMRTAFRAVLLTVNKERRFQKAHNLVHKGLVTATGATGGFFGGLSMAFELPVSTGIMMRSIAEIAREKGEDLTTFESRLECIAVLGLDTSSPGASQDTNSSKYFYIRSSMAKEITKAAQYLAANAISDESSPFIVQFLSKVAERFGIQLTDKMAAELVPVVGAVAGGGINLMFIDHFQRIATGHFTVRQLETKYGSARVQTEYQAVLNRLKDKAGHIVYDLAEVAATEEK
;
A
#
# COMPACT_ATOMS: atom_id res chain seq x y z
N MET A 1 -24.08 -13.80 -15.15
CA MET A 1 -23.99 -12.53 -15.89
C MET A 1 -22.63 -11.94 -15.55
N SER A 2 -21.71 -11.97 -16.51
CA SER A 2 -20.32 -11.49 -16.40
C SER A 2 -20.25 -10.01 -15.99
N LEU A 3 -19.08 -9.47 -15.62
CA LEU A 3 -18.89 -8.01 -15.56
C LEU A 3 -19.30 -7.43 -16.93
N ASP A 4 -20.40 -6.67 -16.97
CA ASP A 4 -21.15 -6.38 -18.20
C ASP A 4 -20.44 -5.40 -19.15
N THR A 5 -19.28 -4.84 -18.78
CA THR A 5 -18.51 -3.92 -19.62
C THR A 5 -17.07 -4.39 -19.78
N THR A 6 -16.53 -4.26 -20.99
CA THR A 6 -15.11 -4.57 -21.30
C THR A 6 -14.14 -3.71 -20.49
N MET A 7 -14.55 -2.51 -20.07
CA MET A 7 -13.76 -1.62 -19.21
C MET A 7 -13.64 -2.17 -17.78
N ASP A 8 -14.75 -2.52 -17.14
CA ASP A 8 -14.76 -3.04 -15.78
C ASP A 8 -13.95 -4.35 -15.63
N ASN A 9 -13.93 -5.18 -16.68
CA ASN A 9 -13.07 -6.37 -16.73
C ASN A 9 -11.58 -6.00 -16.78
N LYS A 10 -11.20 -4.97 -17.55
CA LYS A 10 -9.82 -4.48 -17.62
C LYS A 10 -9.39 -3.83 -16.31
N ASP A 11 -10.27 -3.05 -15.70
CA ASP A 11 -10.04 -2.42 -14.40
C ASP A 11 -9.85 -3.47 -13.31
N LEU A 12 -10.67 -4.53 -13.31
CA LEU A 12 -10.49 -5.65 -12.39
C LEU A 12 -9.16 -6.38 -12.65
N GLU A 13 -8.80 -6.63 -13.91
CA GLU A 13 -7.52 -7.28 -14.24
C GLU A 13 -6.31 -6.45 -13.81
N GLN A 14 -6.36 -5.14 -14.01
CA GLN A 14 -5.33 -4.23 -13.51
C GLN A 14 -5.28 -4.22 -11.98
N ALA A 15 -6.43 -4.23 -11.30
CA ALA A 15 -6.49 -4.30 -9.85
C ALA A 15 -5.86 -5.61 -9.33
N VAL A 16 -6.17 -6.76 -9.94
CA VAL A 16 -5.57 -8.06 -9.58
C VAL A 16 -4.05 -8.03 -9.76
N GLN A 17 -3.55 -7.50 -10.88
CA GLN A 17 -2.10 -7.39 -11.13
C GLN A 17 -1.40 -6.55 -10.06
N ILE A 18 -2.00 -5.41 -9.69
CA ILE A 18 -1.43 -4.51 -8.69
C ILE A 18 -1.45 -5.14 -7.29
N LEU A 19 -2.55 -5.78 -6.91
CA LEU A 19 -2.80 -6.23 -5.55
C LEU A 19 -2.19 -7.60 -5.24
N GLU A 20 -2.03 -8.49 -6.22
CA GLU A 20 -1.45 -9.83 -6.02
C GLU A 20 0.05 -9.90 -6.35
N PHE A 21 0.55 -8.95 -7.14
CA PHE A 21 1.95 -8.90 -7.57
C PHE A 21 2.57 -7.50 -7.35
N PRO A 22 2.71 -7.05 -6.10
CA PRO A 22 3.29 -5.74 -5.79
C PRO A 22 4.78 -5.73 -6.11
N THR A 23 5.34 -4.55 -6.39
CA THR A 23 6.67 -4.41 -7.03
C THR A 23 7.64 -3.50 -6.28
N PHE A 24 7.33 -3.07 -5.05
CA PHE A 24 8.19 -2.12 -4.32
C PHE A 24 9.64 -2.63 -4.17
N ALA A 25 9.83 -3.80 -3.55
CA ALA A 25 11.15 -4.39 -3.36
C ALA A 25 11.88 -4.60 -4.70
N ALA A 26 11.18 -5.11 -5.72
CA ALA A 26 11.76 -5.30 -7.05
C ALA A 26 12.20 -3.97 -7.72
N LYS A 27 11.39 -2.91 -7.59
CA LYS A 27 11.72 -1.56 -8.10
C LYS A 27 12.90 -0.95 -7.33
N ALA A 28 12.91 -1.11 -6.00
CA ALA A 28 13.98 -0.60 -5.15
C ALA A 28 15.31 -1.31 -5.44
N THR A 29 15.32 -2.64 -5.54
CA THR A 29 16.52 -3.43 -5.92
C THR A 29 17.05 -3.01 -7.29
N LYS A 30 16.16 -2.82 -8.29
CA LYS A 30 16.57 -2.34 -9.63
C LYS A 30 17.19 -0.94 -9.57
N PHE A 31 16.71 -0.07 -8.68
CA PHE A 31 17.23 1.29 -8.52
C PHE A 31 18.58 1.32 -7.80
N ILE A 32 18.74 0.46 -6.79
CA ILE A 32 19.89 0.46 -5.87
C ILE A 32 21.02 -0.45 -6.37
N GLY A 33 20.71 -1.43 -7.23
CA GLY A 33 21.66 -2.37 -7.80
C GLY A 33 22.17 -3.43 -6.82
N LYS A 34 21.68 -3.45 -5.57
CA LYS A 34 22.00 -4.45 -4.55
C LYS A 34 20.72 -5.14 -4.04
N PRO A 35 20.77 -6.44 -3.71
CA PRO A 35 19.69 -7.15 -3.04
C PRO A 35 19.22 -6.44 -1.77
N MET A 36 17.91 -6.42 -1.54
CA MET A 36 17.30 -5.76 -0.37
C MET A 36 17.74 -6.44 0.94
N GLU A 37 17.97 -7.75 0.91
CA GLU A 37 18.38 -8.54 2.07
C GLU A 37 19.71 -8.05 2.67
N LEU A 38 20.67 -7.68 1.80
CA LEU A 38 21.96 -7.15 2.23
C LEU A 38 21.85 -5.76 2.88
N ALA A 39 20.87 -4.96 2.46
CA ALA A 39 20.60 -3.65 3.04
C ALA A 39 19.89 -3.78 4.41
N LEU A 40 19.00 -4.76 4.55
CA LEU A 40 18.30 -5.08 5.80
C LEU A 40 19.28 -5.54 6.90
N ASP A 41 20.27 -6.38 6.55
CA ASP A 41 21.29 -6.81 7.50
C ASP A 41 22.13 -5.64 8.01
N ALA A 42 22.39 -4.65 7.15
CA ALA A 42 23.16 -3.45 7.45
C ALA A 42 22.39 -2.39 8.29
N LEU A 43 21.09 -2.58 8.56
CA LEU A 43 20.31 -1.65 9.40
C LEU A 43 20.92 -1.53 10.80
N PRO A 44 21.18 -0.31 11.31
CA PRO A 44 21.65 -0.09 12.68
C PRO A 44 20.68 -0.67 13.71
N ASN A 45 21.22 -1.24 14.80
CA ASN A 45 20.41 -1.81 15.88
C ASN A 45 19.44 -0.79 16.49
N SER A 46 19.80 0.49 16.52
CA SER A 46 18.92 1.56 17.00
C SER A 46 17.63 1.69 16.16
N VAL A 47 17.71 1.45 14.85
CA VAL A 47 16.54 1.45 13.95
C VAL A 47 15.73 0.18 14.14
N LYS A 48 16.39 -0.99 14.16
CA LYS A 48 15.74 -2.29 14.41
C LYS A 48 14.95 -2.27 15.74
N ASN A 49 15.53 -1.70 16.80
CA ASN A 49 14.91 -1.66 18.13
C ASN A 49 13.78 -0.61 18.26
N LYS A 50 13.73 0.40 17.38
CA LYS A 50 12.72 1.48 17.42
C LYS A 50 11.69 1.40 16.30
N LEU A 51 11.76 0.38 15.45
CA LEU A 51 10.86 0.23 14.30
C LEU A 51 9.38 0.25 14.71
N GLY A 52 9.03 -0.41 15.82
CA GLY A 52 7.67 -0.41 16.35
C GLY A 52 7.19 1.01 16.70
N GLU A 53 8.03 1.79 17.39
CA GLU A 53 7.74 3.18 17.77
C GLU A 53 7.56 4.07 16.54
N TYR A 54 8.44 3.95 15.53
CA TYR A 54 8.30 4.71 14.28
C TYR A 54 7.02 4.35 13.52
N THR A 55 6.70 3.06 13.46
CA THR A 55 5.49 2.57 12.79
C THR A 55 4.24 3.09 13.50
N GLU A 56 4.21 3.07 14.83
CA GLU A 56 3.11 3.61 15.63
C GLU A 56 2.91 5.11 15.37
N VAL A 57 3.99 5.90 15.39
CA VAL A 57 3.92 7.35 15.10
C VAL A 57 3.37 7.59 13.69
N CYS A 58 3.81 6.80 12.70
CA CYS A 58 3.28 6.88 11.33
C CYS A 58 1.79 6.52 11.28
N MET A 59 1.33 5.47 11.97
CA MET A 59 -0.08 5.08 12.01
C MET A 59 -0.96 6.14 12.66
N ARG A 60 -0.52 6.74 13.78
CA ARG A 60 -1.23 7.85 14.42
C ARG A 60 -1.28 9.07 13.49
N THR A 61 -0.21 9.33 12.75
CA THR A 61 -0.16 10.41 11.77
C THR A 61 -1.08 10.13 10.58
N ALA A 62 -1.12 8.89 10.09
CA ALA A 62 -2.02 8.45 9.05
C ALA A 62 -3.48 8.66 9.47
N PHE A 63 -3.81 8.23 10.69
CA PHE A 63 -5.13 8.43 11.28
C PHE A 63 -5.51 9.91 11.32
N ARG A 64 -4.66 10.78 11.89
CA ARG A 64 -4.91 12.23 11.91
C ARG A 64 -5.08 12.83 10.53
N ALA A 65 -4.20 12.46 9.60
CA ALA A 65 -4.23 12.96 8.24
C ALA A 65 -5.58 12.63 7.57
N VAL A 66 -6.03 11.38 7.65
CA VAL A 66 -7.29 10.97 7.03
C VAL A 66 -8.49 11.57 7.78
N LEU A 67 -8.51 11.51 9.11
CA LEU A 67 -9.70 11.88 9.88
C LEU A 67 -9.91 13.40 9.96
N LEU A 68 -8.83 14.18 10.01
CA LEU A 68 -8.89 15.64 10.20
C LEU A 68 -8.82 16.42 8.90
N THR A 69 -8.15 15.90 7.85
CA THR A 69 -7.88 16.70 6.63
C THR A 69 -8.75 16.33 5.44
N VAL A 70 -9.42 15.18 5.48
CA VAL A 70 -10.35 14.75 4.44
C VAL A 70 -11.66 15.51 4.60
N ASN A 71 -11.77 16.62 3.87
CA ASN A 71 -12.96 17.46 3.87
C ASN A 71 -14.20 16.68 3.37
N LYS A 72 -15.29 16.74 4.14
CA LYS A 72 -16.60 16.11 3.85
C LYS A 72 -17.32 16.74 2.64
N GLU A 73 -16.99 17.98 2.30
CA GLU A 73 -17.76 18.78 1.33
C GLU A 73 -17.16 18.80 -0.09
N ARG A 74 -15.93 18.32 -0.29
CA ARG A 74 -15.30 18.28 -1.61
C ARG A 74 -15.60 16.94 -2.31
N ARG A 75 -16.65 16.92 -3.13
CA ARG A 75 -17.06 15.74 -3.91
C ARG A 75 -16.29 15.52 -5.22
N PHE A 76 -15.63 16.54 -5.77
CA PHE A 76 -14.95 16.43 -7.07
C PHE A 76 -13.70 17.33 -7.14
N GLN A 77 -12.53 16.77 -6.84
CA GLN A 77 -11.26 17.31 -7.31
C GLN A 77 -10.47 16.15 -7.90
N LYS A 78 -10.01 16.29 -9.16
CA LYS A 78 -9.10 15.32 -9.79
C LYS A 78 -7.85 15.18 -8.92
N ALA A 79 -7.34 13.96 -8.74
CA ALA A 79 -6.11 13.73 -8.00
C ALA A 79 -4.97 14.58 -8.60
N HIS A 80 -4.41 15.49 -7.81
CA HIS A 80 -3.30 16.33 -8.26
C HIS A 80 -1.98 15.56 -8.07
N ASN A 81 -1.82 14.47 -8.83
CA ASN A 81 -0.68 13.53 -8.74
C ASN A 81 0.69 14.23 -8.82
N LEU A 82 0.79 15.36 -9.54
CA LEU A 82 2.04 16.12 -9.70
C LEU A 82 2.38 16.98 -8.47
N VAL A 83 1.38 17.51 -7.75
CA VAL A 83 1.60 18.39 -6.60
C VAL A 83 2.08 17.58 -5.39
N HIS A 84 1.49 16.41 -5.16
CA HIS A 84 1.90 15.51 -4.07
C HIS A 84 3.26 14.88 -4.33
N LYS A 85 3.56 14.50 -5.59
CA LYS A 85 4.89 14.02 -5.98
C LYS A 85 5.95 15.12 -5.88
N GLY A 86 5.62 16.36 -6.24
CA GLY A 86 6.52 17.52 -6.10
C GLY A 86 6.82 17.90 -4.65
N LEU A 87 5.80 17.91 -3.78
CA LEU A 87 5.97 18.23 -2.36
C LEU A 87 6.81 17.16 -1.63
N VAL A 88 6.64 15.89 -1.98
CA VAL A 88 7.43 14.78 -1.41
C VAL A 88 8.87 14.77 -1.94
N THR A 89 9.05 15.13 -3.21
CA THR A 89 10.39 15.31 -3.79
C THR A 89 11.13 16.46 -3.09
N ALA A 90 10.43 17.53 -2.70
CA ALA A 90 10.99 18.64 -1.93
C ALA A 90 11.32 18.25 -0.48
N THR A 91 10.50 17.43 0.20
CA THR A 91 10.83 16.92 1.55
C THR A 91 12.01 15.93 1.53
N GLY A 92 12.22 15.21 0.41
CA GLY A 92 13.39 14.36 0.19
C GLY A 92 14.70 15.13 -0.04
N ALA A 93 14.63 16.39 -0.52
CA ALA A 93 15.82 17.20 -0.84
C ALA A 93 16.48 17.84 0.40
N THR A 94 15.73 18.09 1.49
CA THR A 94 16.29 18.62 2.75
C THR A 94 16.84 17.55 3.69
N GLY A 95 16.64 16.26 3.39
CA GLY A 95 17.03 15.13 4.25
C GLY A 95 18.36 14.46 3.91
N GLY A 96 19.01 14.83 2.80
CA GLY A 96 20.13 14.08 2.21
C GLY A 96 21.48 14.12 2.93
N PHE A 97 21.61 14.77 4.10
CA PHE A 97 22.92 14.87 4.78
C PHE A 97 22.89 14.94 6.32
N PHE A 98 21.83 14.46 7.00
CA PHE A 98 21.83 14.38 8.47
C PHE A 98 21.26 13.04 8.93
N GLY A 99 22.15 12.07 9.16
CA GLY A 99 21.82 10.72 9.58
C GLY A 99 20.89 10.66 10.80
N GLY A 100 19.99 9.67 10.81
CA GLY A 100 19.18 9.23 11.95
C GLY A 100 18.09 10.20 12.46
N LEU A 101 18.35 11.51 12.51
CA LEU A 101 17.42 12.52 13.01
C LEU A 101 16.41 12.98 11.95
N SER A 102 16.75 12.93 10.65
CA SER A 102 15.82 13.26 9.57
C SER A 102 14.69 12.22 9.43
N MET A 103 14.99 10.92 9.56
CA MET A 103 14.02 9.83 9.43
C MET A 103 12.85 9.93 10.42
N ALA A 104 13.11 10.39 11.64
CA ALA A 104 12.09 10.52 12.69
C ALA A 104 10.99 11.55 12.34
N PHE A 105 11.32 12.56 11.53
CA PHE A 105 10.37 13.56 11.06
C PHE A 105 9.89 13.30 9.63
N GLU A 106 10.74 12.71 8.79
CA GLU A 106 10.44 12.41 7.40
C GLU A 106 9.30 11.38 7.27
N LEU A 107 9.34 10.31 8.07
CA LEU A 107 8.38 9.22 7.95
C LEU A 107 6.95 9.63 8.30
N PRO A 108 6.68 10.33 9.43
CA PRO A 108 5.34 10.79 9.73
C PRO A 108 4.82 11.80 8.69
N VAL A 109 5.68 12.73 8.23
CA VAL A 109 5.30 13.74 7.23
C VAL A 109 4.97 13.10 5.88
N SER A 110 5.83 12.22 5.37
CA SER A 110 5.58 11.49 4.12
C SER A 110 4.33 10.60 4.22
N THR A 111 4.10 9.97 5.37
CA THR A 111 2.89 9.19 5.65
C THR A 111 1.64 10.09 5.58
N GLY A 112 1.66 11.28 6.18
CA GLY A 112 0.54 12.22 6.10
C GLY A 112 0.22 12.68 4.68
N ILE A 113 1.25 12.97 3.87
CA ILE A 113 1.07 13.33 2.46
C ILE A 113 0.53 12.14 1.66
N MET A 114 1.07 10.95 1.89
CA MET A 114 0.60 9.72 1.26
C MET A 114 -0.86 9.45 1.57
N MET A 115 -1.30 9.62 2.83
CA MET A 115 -2.70 9.47 3.20
C MET A 115 -3.62 10.42 2.44
N ARG A 116 -3.18 11.67 2.25
CA ARG A 116 -3.93 12.64 1.45
C ARG A 116 -4.07 12.17 0.00
N SER A 117 -2.98 11.65 -0.58
CA SER A 117 -3.02 11.09 -1.92
C SER A 117 -3.91 9.87 -2.05
N ILE A 118 -3.89 8.96 -1.06
CA ILE A 118 -4.76 7.78 -1.04
C ILE A 118 -6.22 8.19 -0.94
N ALA A 119 -6.55 9.17 -0.09
CA ALA A 119 -7.91 9.71 0.00
C ALA A 119 -8.37 10.37 -1.32
N GLU A 120 -7.48 11.02 -2.07
CA GLU A 120 -7.82 11.54 -3.39
C GLU A 120 -8.12 10.42 -4.40
N ILE A 121 -7.34 9.35 -4.40
CA ILE A 121 -7.59 8.16 -5.23
C ILE A 121 -8.93 7.49 -4.85
N ALA A 122 -9.22 7.38 -3.56
CA ALA A 122 -10.49 6.84 -3.07
C ALA A 122 -11.67 7.66 -3.62
N ARG A 123 -11.61 8.99 -3.55
CA ARG A 123 -12.63 9.88 -4.13
C ARG A 123 -12.75 9.73 -5.64
N GLU A 124 -11.62 9.63 -6.35
CA GLU A 124 -11.62 9.44 -7.81
C GLU A 124 -12.33 8.13 -8.21
N LYS A 125 -12.20 7.08 -7.38
CA LYS A 125 -12.89 5.80 -7.54
C LYS A 125 -14.32 5.80 -7.00
N GLY A 126 -14.81 6.93 -6.50
CA GLY A 126 -16.20 7.10 -6.06
C GLY A 126 -16.47 6.71 -4.60
N GLU A 127 -15.43 6.53 -3.79
CA GLU A 127 -15.58 6.20 -2.37
C GLU A 127 -16.15 7.40 -1.58
N ASP A 128 -17.16 7.15 -0.73
CA ASP A 128 -17.77 8.18 0.11
C ASP A 128 -16.99 8.41 1.41
N LEU A 129 -16.03 9.33 1.34
CA LEU A 129 -15.20 9.72 2.49
C LEU A 129 -15.94 10.53 3.58
N THR A 130 -17.25 10.71 3.48
CA THR A 130 -18.04 11.21 4.62
C THR A 130 -18.16 10.16 5.73
N THR A 131 -18.12 8.87 5.37
CA THR A 131 -18.20 7.75 6.31
C THR A 131 -16.86 7.48 7.00
N PHE A 132 -16.90 7.00 8.24
CA PHE A 132 -15.68 6.58 8.95
C PHE A 132 -15.08 5.29 8.37
N GLU A 133 -15.91 4.38 7.88
CA GLU A 133 -15.46 3.13 7.27
C GLU A 133 -14.57 3.41 6.05
N SER A 134 -15.01 4.26 5.11
CA SER A 134 -14.22 4.64 3.94
C SER A 134 -12.91 5.35 4.28
N ARG A 135 -12.89 6.12 5.38
CA ARG A 135 -11.65 6.75 5.89
C ARG A 135 -10.71 5.71 6.48
N LEU A 136 -11.21 4.75 7.24
CA LEU A 136 -10.37 3.68 7.77
C LEU A 136 -9.83 2.78 6.66
N GLU A 137 -10.59 2.56 5.57
CA GLU A 137 -10.09 1.85 4.38
C GLU A 137 -8.92 2.57 3.71
N CYS A 138 -8.87 3.92 3.74
CA CYS A 138 -7.70 4.66 3.27
C CYS A 138 -6.44 4.32 4.08
N ILE A 139 -6.58 4.10 5.40
CA ILE A 139 -5.46 3.69 6.26
C ILE A 139 -5.14 2.22 6.03
N ALA A 140 -6.15 1.38 5.84
CA ALA A 140 -6.00 -0.06 5.60
C ALA A 140 -5.14 -0.36 4.37
N VAL A 141 -5.13 0.52 3.35
CA VAL A 141 -4.21 0.45 2.20
C VAL A 141 -2.75 0.22 2.61
N LEU A 142 -2.29 0.82 3.72
CA LEU A 142 -0.92 0.63 4.21
C LEU A 142 -0.63 -0.81 4.64
N GLY A 143 -1.66 -1.57 4.99
CA GLY A 143 -1.57 -2.98 5.37
C GLY A 143 -2.00 -3.95 4.27
N LEU A 144 -2.44 -3.48 3.10
CA LEU A 144 -2.94 -4.34 2.01
C LEU A 144 -1.84 -4.87 1.08
N ASP A 145 -0.57 -4.54 1.34
CA ASP A 145 0.55 -5.07 0.57
C ASP A 145 0.68 -6.59 0.74
N THR A 146 0.67 -7.32 -0.36
CA THR A 146 0.74 -8.79 -0.42
C THR A 146 2.16 -9.32 -0.62
N SER A 147 3.16 -8.44 -0.74
CA SER A 147 4.57 -8.81 -0.87
C SER A 147 5.19 -9.32 0.44
N SER A 148 4.55 -9.09 1.59
CA SER A 148 5.08 -9.50 2.90
C SER A 148 5.06 -11.03 3.12
N PRO A 149 6.11 -11.62 3.72
CA PRO A 149 6.09 -13.00 4.20
C PRO A 149 4.91 -13.21 5.18
N GLY A 150 4.03 -14.18 4.91
CA GLY A 150 2.82 -14.43 5.71
C GLY A 150 1.50 -14.00 5.07
N ALA A 151 1.52 -13.53 3.82
CA ALA A 151 0.36 -13.71 2.94
C ALA A 151 0.09 -15.22 2.73
N SER A 152 -1.15 -15.62 2.45
CA SER A 152 -1.59 -17.02 2.42
C SER A 152 -0.55 -17.97 1.81
N GLN A 153 -0.18 -19.02 2.55
CA GLN A 153 0.70 -20.10 2.05
C GLN A 153 0.01 -20.91 0.94
N ASP A 154 -1.33 -20.85 0.90
CA ASP A 154 -2.09 -21.31 -0.25
C ASP A 154 -1.83 -20.37 -1.44
N THR A 155 -1.03 -20.87 -2.37
CA THR A 155 -0.64 -20.20 -3.60
C THR A 155 -1.80 -20.05 -4.57
N ASN A 156 -2.96 -20.69 -4.35
CA ASN A 156 -4.11 -20.63 -5.24
C ASN A 156 -5.13 -19.56 -4.85
N SER A 157 -5.29 -19.23 -3.56
CA SER A 157 -6.22 -18.19 -3.12
C SER A 157 -5.66 -16.76 -3.26
N SER A 158 -6.56 -15.78 -3.27
CA SER A 158 -6.20 -14.35 -3.27
C SER A 158 -5.60 -13.93 -1.93
N LYS A 159 -4.36 -13.44 -1.97
CA LYS A 159 -3.68 -12.88 -0.80
C LYS A 159 -4.35 -11.58 -0.37
N TYR A 160 -4.75 -10.76 -1.34
CA TYR A 160 -5.43 -9.49 -1.09
C TYR A 160 -6.73 -9.69 -0.28
N PHE A 161 -7.61 -10.62 -0.71
CA PHE A 161 -8.86 -10.87 0.00
C PHE A 161 -8.65 -11.50 1.37
N TYR A 162 -7.62 -12.34 1.54
CA TYR A 162 -7.24 -12.85 2.86
C TYR A 162 -6.87 -11.72 3.82
N ILE A 163 -5.96 -10.83 3.41
CA ILE A 163 -5.51 -9.70 4.22
C ILE A 163 -6.67 -8.74 4.52
N ARG A 164 -7.44 -8.36 3.50
CA ARG A 164 -8.60 -7.47 3.65
C ARG A 164 -9.62 -8.05 4.63
N SER A 165 -9.95 -9.33 4.51
CA SER A 165 -10.90 -10.00 5.41
C SER A 165 -10.37 -10.07 6.85
N SER A 166 -9.05 -10.19 7.03
CA SER A 166 -8.42 -10.22 8.35
C SER A 166 -8.47 -8.89 9.12
N MET A 167 -8.79 -7.78 8.43
CA MET A 167 -8.91 -6.43 9.03
C MET A 167 -10.37 -5.94 9.11
N ALA A 168 -11.30 -6.62 8.45
CA ALA A 168 -12.68 -6.15 8.27
C ALA A 168 -13.41 -5.92 9.61
N LYS A 169 -13.16 -6.79 10.60
CA LYS A 169 -13.78 -6.69 11.93
C LYS A 169 -13.27 -5.49 12.70
N GLU A 170 -11.98 -5.23 12.65
CA GLU A 170 -11.29 -4.13 13.33
C GLU A 170 -11.72 -2.79 12.71
N ILE A 171 -11.78 -2.71 11.38
CA ILE A 171 -12.32 -1.55 10.65
C ILE A 171 -13.77 -1.27 11.07
N THR A 172 -14.62 -2.30 11.08
CA THR A 172 -16.04 -2.15 11.44
C THR A 172 -16.20 -1.62 12.87
N LYS A 173 -15.49 -2.20 13.83
CA LYS A 173 -15.53 -1.77 15.24
C LYS A 173 -15.01 -0.34 15.43
N ALA A 174 -13.90 -0.01 14.78
CA ALA A 174 -13.33 1.33 14.81
C ALA A 174 -14.30 2.36 14.20
N ALA A 175 -14.93 2.05 13.06
CA ALA A 175 -15.92 2.91 12.42
C ALA A 175 -17.14 3.14 13.32
N GLN A 176 -17.68 2.08 13.93
CA GLN A 176 -18.80 2.16 14.88
C GLN A 176 -18.44 3.01 16.10
N TYR A 177 -17.24 2.83 16.65
CA TYR A 177 -16.75 3.65 17.76
C TYR A 177 -16.67 5.14 17.37
N LEU A 178 -16.11 5.47 16.21
CA LEU A 178 -16.02 6.85 15.74
C LEU A 178 -17.38 7.46 15.43
N ALA A 179 -18.33 6.67 14.92
CA ALA A 179 -19.69 7.13 14.66
C ALA A 179 -20.45 7.44 15.96
N ALA A 180 -20.23 6.66 17.02
CA ALA A 180 -20.91 6.83 18.30
C ALA A 180 -20.31 7.95 19.19
N ASN A 181 -19.09 8.41 18.90
CA ASN A 181 -18.36 9.34 19.75
C ASN A 181 -18.04 10.65 19.02
N ALA A 182 -18.44 11.79 19.60
CA ALA A 182 -18.17 13.11 19.03
C ALA A 182 -16.68 13.48 19.06
N ILE A 183 -15.90 12.88 19.98
CA ILE A 183 -14.46 13.07 20.10
C ILE A 183 -13.78 11.80 19.58
N SER A 184 -12.96 11.96 18.55
CA SER A 184 -12.13 10.87 18.01
C SER A 184 -10.91 10.68 18.92
N ASP A 185 -11.04 9.78 19.89
CA ASP A 185 -9.92 9.40 20.76
C ASP A 185 -9.05 8.32 20.10
N GLU A 186 -7.84 8.71 19.70
CA GLU A 186 -6.81 7.83 19.13
C GLU A 186 -6.32 6.76 20.12
N SER A 187 -6.55 6.94 21.42
CA SER A 187 -6.16 5.98 22.46
C SER A 187 -7.23 4.91 22.75
N SER A 188 -8.38 4.99 22.08
CA SER A 188 -9.44 3.99 22.17
C SER A 188 -8.92 2.59 21.80
N PRO A 189 -9.24 1.54 22.58
CA PRO A 189 -8.82 0.18 22.29
C PRO A 189 -9.20 -0.30 20.88
N PHE A 190 -10.31 0.19 20.31
CA PHE A 190 -10.76 -0.18 18.96
C PHE A 190 -9.88 0.46 17.88
N ILE A 191 -9.49 1.72 18.07
CA ILE A 191 -8.60 2.44 17.15
C ILE A 191 -7.19 1.85 17.25
N VAL A 192 -6.69 1.64 18.46
CA VAL A 192 -5.38 1.03 18.70
C VAL A 192 -5.30 -0.36 18.08
N GLN A 193 -6.31 -1.23 18.26
CA GLN A 193 -6.34 -2.55 17.63
C GLN A 193 -6.30 -2.48 16.10
N PHE A 194 -7.10 -1.59 15.50
CA PHE A 194 -7.07 -1.38 14.06
C PHE A 194 -5.70 -0.90 13.56
N LEU A 195 -5.14 0.15 14.19
CA LEU A 195 -3.85 0.70 13.80
C LEU A 195 -2.71 -0.31 13.98
N SER A 196 -2.73 -1.10 15.07
CA SER A 196 -1.77 -2.18 15.28
C SER A 196 -1.87 -3.25 14.19
N LYS A 197 -3.08 -3.60 13.76
CA LYS A 197 -3.27 -4.58 12.68
C LYS A 197 -2.69 -4.11 11.34
N VAL A 198 -2.82 -2.82 11.05
CA VAL A 198 -2.19 -2.21 9.86
C VAL A 198 -0.67 -2.11 10.04
N ALA A 199 -0.20 -1.73 11.24
CA ALA A 199 1.22 -1.60 11.57
C ALA A 199 2.00 -2.91 11.42
N GLU A 200 1.40 -4.06 11.77
CA GLU A 200 2.01 -5.39 11.60
C GLU A 200 2.55 -5.62 10.18
N ARG A 201 1.85 -5.06 9.18
CA ARG A 201 2.23 -5.19 7.78
C ARG A 201 3.05 -3.98 7.34
N PHE A 202 2.56 -2.76 7.58
CA PHE A 202 3.23 -1.52 7.16
C PHE A 202 4.67 -1.40 7.69
N GLY A 203 4.93 -1.91 8.89
CA GLY A 203 6.28 -1.95 9.49
C GLY A 203 7.30 -2.70 8.62
N ILE A 204 6.87 -3.72 7.87
CA ILE A 204 7.73 -4.46 6.93
C ILE A 204 8.14 -3.53 5.77
N GLN A 205 7.19 -2.83 5.15
CA GLN A 205 7.50 -1.90 4.06
C GLN A 205 8.32 -0.70 4.53
N LEU A 206 8.08 -0.20 5.75
CA LEU A 206 8.91 0.83 6.35
C LEU A 206 10.35 0.35 6.55
N THR A 207 10.53 -0.91 6.94
CA THR A 207 11.87 -1.50 7.07
C THR A 207 12.59 -1.56 5.73
N ASP A 208 11.90 -2.02 4.67
CA ASP A 208 12.44 -2.03 3.31
C ASP A 208 12.80 -0.62 2.82
N LYS A 209 11.94 0.38 3.11
CA LYS A 209 12.21 1.78 2.79
C LYS A 209 13.45 2.28 3.51
N MET A 210 13.55 2.05 4.83
CA MET A 210 14.70 2.47 5.63
C MET A 210 15.99 1.80 5.16
N ALA A 211 15.94 0.50 4.85
CA ALA A 211 17.08 -0.23 4.32
C ALA A 211 17.53 0.35 2.97
N ALA A 212 16.59 0.66 2.08
CA ALA A 212 16.87 1.31 0.82
C ALA A 212 17.56 2.68 1.00
N GLU A 213 17.11 3.50 1.95
CA GLU A 213 17.67 4.83 2.22
C GLU A 213 19.07 4.79 2.83
N LEU A 214 19.45 3.67 3.45
CA LEU A 214 20.80 3.49 4.00
C LEU A 214 21.84 3.13 2.95
N VAL A 215 21.43 2.66 1.77
CA VAL A 215 22.40 2.35 0.72
C VAL A 215 22.92 3.66 0.12
N PRO A 216 24.23 3.95 0.15
CA PRO A 216 24.79 5.13 -0.49
C PRO A 216 24.57 5.02 -2.00
N VAL A 217 23.63 5.78 -2.54
CA VAL A 217 23.38 5.84 -3.99
C VAL A 217 24.28 6.93 -4.58
N VAL A 218 25.03 6.61 -5.64
CA VAL A 218 25.85 7.58 -6.36
C VAL A 218 24.94 8.48 -7.21
N GLY A 219 24.87 9.78 -6.86
CA GLY A 219 24.24 10.84 -7.68
C GLY A 219 23.09 11.59 -7.00
N ALA A 220 22.82 12.83 -7.46
CA ALA A 220 21.85 13.77 -6.86
C ALA A 220 20.36 13.35 -6.95
N VAL A 221 20.04 12.23 -7.59
CA VAL A 221 18.66 11.68 -7.74
C VAL A 221 18.27 10.76 -6.56
N ALA A 222 19.20 10.47 -5.66
CA ALA A 222 19.16 9.39 -4.66
C ALA A 222 18.06 9.46 -3.58
N GLY A 223 17.82 10.61 -2.94
CA GLY A 223 16.90 10.70 -1.79
C GLY A 223 15.41 10.84 -2.16
N GLY A 224 15.11 11.58 -3.24
CA GLY A 224 13.75 11.75 -3.74
C GLY A 224 13.20 10.50 -4.44
N GLY A 225 14.08 9.68 -5.03
CA GLY A 225 13.70 8.48 -5.77
C GLY A 225 13.01 7.42 -4.90
N ILE A 226 13.55 7.13 -3.72
CA ILE A 226 12.98 6.11 -2.81
C ILE A 226 11.61 6.56 -2.30
N ASN A 227 11.50 7.81 -1.87
CA ASN A 227 10.23 8.39 -1.43
C ASN A 227 9.18 8.41 -2.53
N LEU A 228 9.57 8.76 -3.76
CA LEU A 228 8.68 8.69 -4.91
C LEU A 228 8.22 7.26 -5.20
N MET A 229 9.12 6.27 -5.13
CA MET A 229 8.79 4.86 -5.31
C MET A 229 7.86 4.34 -4.21
N PHE A 230 8.09 4.75 -2.97
CA PHE A 230 7.27 4.37 -1.83
C PHE A 230 5.85 4.91 -1.96
N ILE A 231 5.69 6.18 -2.34
CA ILE A 231 4.37 6.75 -2.60
C ILE A 231 3.72 6.14 -3.84
N ASP A 232 4.45 5.93 -4.94
CA ASP A 232 3.93 5.26 -6.15
C ASP A 232 3.39 3.87 -5.82
N HIS A 233 4.09 3.12 -4.97
CA HIS A 233 3.65 1.80 -4.50
C HIS A 233 2.29 1.86 -3.80
N PHE A 234 2.14 2.70 -2.77
CA PHE A 234 0.87 2.79 -2.05
C PHE A 234 -0.25 3.47 -2.84
N GLN A 235 0.07 4.40 -3.76
CA GLN A 235 -0.90 4.93 -4.73
C GLN A 235 -1.46 3.83 -5.64
N ARG A 236 -0.60 2.89 -6.08
CA ARG A 236 -1.04 1.74 -6.88
C ARG A 236 -1.92 0.83 -6.05
N ILE A 237 -1.51 0.43 -4.84
CA ILE A 237 -2.33 -0.41 -3.95
C ILE A 237 -3.69 0.26 -3.70
N ALA A 238 -3.72 1.57 -3.40
CA ALA A 238 -4.97 2.33 -3.26
C ALA A 238 -5.84 2.24 -4.52
N THR A 239 -5.23 2.45 -5.69
CA THR A 239 -5.95 2.38 -6.98
C THR A 239 -6.58 1.00 -7.19
N GLY A 240 -5.85 -0.08 -6.91
CA GLY A 240 -6.36 -1.44 -6.99
C GLY A 240 -7.49 -1.68 -5.98
N HIS A 241 -7.24 -1.36 -4.70
CA HIS A 241 -8.20 -1.58 -3.62
C HIS A 241 -9.52 -0.85 -3.85
N PHE A 242 -9.48 0.45 -4.17
CA PHE A 242 -10.68 1.24 -4.41
C PHE A 242 -11.35 0.91 -5.76
N THR A 243 -10.61 0.38 -6.75
CA THR A 243 -11.24 -0.21 -7.95
C THR A 243 -12.06 -1.44 -7.58
N VAL A 244 -11.53 -2.34 -6.75
CA VAL A 244 -12.28 -3.50 -6.28
C VAL A 244 -13.53 -3.04 -5.51
N ARG A 245 -13.39 -2.12 -4.55
CA ARG A 245 -14.54 -1.58 -3.79
C ARG A 245 -15.60 -0.95 -4.69
N GLN A 246 -15.21 -0.15 -5.67
CA GLN A 246 -16.11 0.45 -6.65
C GLN A 246 -16.90 -0.63 -7.42
N LEU A 247 -16.23 -1.68 -7.88
CA LEU A 247 -16.88 -2.81 -8.56
C LEU A 247 -17.80 -3.58 -7.61
N GLU A 248 -17.43 -3.75 -6.33
CA GLU A 248 -18.26 -4.41 -5.32
C GLU A 248 -19.54 -3.61 -5.04
N THR A 249 -19.47 -2.28 -5.03
CA THR A 249 -20.67 -1.42 -4.96
C THR A 249 -21.59 -1.62 -6.17
N LYS A 250 -21.02 -1.80 -7.37
CA LYS A 250 -21.78 -1.94 -8.62
C LYS A 250 -22.39 -3.34 -8.83
N TYR A 251 -21.66 -4.39 -8.45
CA TYR A 251 -21.99 -5.78 -8.81
C TYR A 251 -22.17 -6.73 -7.61
N GLY A 252 -21.90 -6.25 -6.39
CA GLY A 252 -21.90 -7.04 -5.17
C GLY A 252 -20.58 -7.78 -4.92
N SER A 253 -20.20 -7.88 -3.64
CA SER A 253 -18.91 -8.44 -3.22
C SER A 253 -18.68 -9.88 -3.66
N ALA A 254 -19.70 -10.75 -3.54
CA ALA A 254 -19.58 -12.16 -3.91
C ALA A 254 -19.24 -12.35 -5.40
N ARG A 255 -19.87 -11.55 -6.27
CA ARG A 255 -19.62 -11.61 -7.72
C ARG A 255 -18.20 -11.16 -8.04
N VAL A 256 -17.79 -10.00 -7.52
CA VAL A 256 -16.45 -9.46 -7.77
C VAL A 256 -15.36 -10.38 -7.24
N GLN A 257 -15.54 -11.00 -6.08
CA GLN A 257 -14.61 -11.99 -5.54
C GLN A 257 -14.43 -13.20 -6.46
N THR A 258 -15.54 -13.73 -7.01
CA THR A 258 -15.48 -14.86 -7.95
C THR A 258 -14.73 -14.49 -9.23
N GLU A 259 -15.05 -13.33 -9.81
CA GLU A 259 -14.38 -12.86 -11.03
C GLU A 259 -12.91 -12.55 -10.76
N TYR A 260 -12.59 -11.92 -9.62
CA TYR A 260 -11.21 -11.63 -9.20
C TYR A 260 -10.38 -12.91 -9.14
N GLN A 261 -10.93 -13.98 -8.53
CA GLN A 261 -10.24 -15.27 -8.44
C GLN A 261 -10.05 -15.91 -9.83
N ALA A 262 -11.04 -15.80 -10.72
CA ALA A 262 -10.91 -16.28 -12.09
C ALA A 262 -9.82 -15.53 -12.88
N VAL A 263 -9.72 -14.21 -12.71
CA VAL A 263 -8.64 -13.41 -13.29
C VAL A 263 -7.28 -13.80 -12.69
N LEU A 264 -7.20 -13.98 -11.38
CA LEU A 264 -5.97 -14.38 -10.70
C LEU A 264 -5.45 -15.73 -11.22
N ASN A 265 -6.34 -16.72 -11.37
CA ASN A 265 -5.97 -18.03 -11.92
C ASN A 265 -5.44 -17.88 -13.35
N ARG A 266 -6.14 -17.13 -14.21
CA ARG A 266 -5.70 -16.87 -15.59
C ARG A 266 -4.32 -16.19 -15.67
N LEU A 267 -4.02 -15.26 -14.76
CA LEU A 267 -2.72 -14.60 -14.71
C LEU A 267 -1.61 -15.55 -14.24
N LYS A 268 -1.90 -16.42 -13.26
CA LYS A 268 -0.98 -17.46 -12.80
C LYS A 268 -0.70 -18.49 -13.90
N ASP A 269 -1.73 -18.95 -14.60
CA ASP A 269 -1.60 -19.91 -15.71
C ASP A 269 -0.71 -19.33 -16.81
N LYS A 270 -0.96 -18.09 -17.23
CA LYS A 270 -0.11 -17.39 -18.22
C LYS A 270 1.35 -17.29 -17.76
N ALA A 271 1.60 -16.98 -16.49
CA ALA A 271 2.95 -16.91 -15.96
C ALA A 271 3.62 -18.29 -15.92
N GLY A 272 2.88 -19.34 -15.54
CA GLY A 272 3.35 -20.72 -15.53
C GLY A 272 3.71 -21.23 -16.93
N HIS A 273 2.88 -20.91 -17.94
CA HIS A 273 3.16 -21.25 -19.33
C HIS A 273 4.43 -20.57 -19.87
N ILE A 274 4.64 -19.28 -19.57
CA ILE A 274 5.86 -18.57 -19.98
C ILE A 274 7.11 -19.20 -19.35
N VAL A 275 7.05 -19.60 -18.08
CA VAL A 275 8.19 -20.26 -17.40
C VAL A 275 8.44 -21.65 -17.99
N TYR A 276 7.39 -22.40 -18.32
CA TYR A 276 7.52 -23.71 -18.98
C TYR A 276 8.13 -23.58 -20.37
N ASP A 277 7.66 -22.64 -21.19
CA ASP A 277 8.19 -22.39 -22.54
C ASP A 277 9.67 -21.99 -22.50
N LEU A 278 10.07 -21.12 -21.56
CA LEU A 278 11.48 -20.71 -21.42
C LEU A 278 12.37 -21.87 -20.94
N ALA A 279 11.86 -22.75 -20.08
CA ALA A 279 12.59 -23.93 -19.63
C ALA A 279 12.73 -24.99 -20.74
N GLU A 280 11.72 -25.14 -21.60
CA GLU A 280 11.73 -26.07 -22.74
C GLU A 280 12.67 -25.58 -23.87
N VAL A 281 12.71 -24.26 -24.11
CA VAL A 281 13.69 -23.64 -25.02
C VAL A 281 15.12 -23.78 -24.48
N ALA A 282 15.36 -23.52 -23.18
CA ALA A 282 16.67 -23.71 -22.58
C ALA A 282 17.14 -25.18 -22.62
N ALA A 283 16.23 -26.14 -22.46
CA ALA A 283 16.54 -27.58 -22.54
C ALA A 283 16.79 -28.09 -23.97
N THR A 284 16.39 -27.34 -25.00
CA THR A 284 16.63 -27.69 -26.41
C THR A 284 17.88 -27.03 -26.98
N GLU A 285 18.38 -25.95 -26.38
CA GLU A 285 19.65 -25.31 -26.75
C GLU A 285 20.90 -26.00 -26.14
N GLU A 286 20.73 -26.92 -25.19
CA GLU A 286 21.82 -27.74 -24.61
C GLU A 286 22.02 -29.12 -25.29
N LYS A 287 21.38 -29.38 -26.44
CA LYS A 287 21.55 -30.62 -27.23
C LYS A 287 22.07 -30.35 -28.64
#